data_AF-A0A660YXC7-F1
#
_entry.id   AF-A0A660YXC7-F1
#
_cell.length_a   1.000
_cell.length_b   1.000
_cell.length_c   1.000
_cell.angle_alpha   90.00
_cell.angle_beta   90.00
_cell.angle_gamma   90.00
#
_symmetry.space_group_name_H-M   'P 1'
#
loop_
_entity.id
_entity.type
_entity.pdbx_description
1 polymer ?
#
loop_
_entity_poly.entity_id
_entity_poly.type
_entity_poly.pdbx_seq_one_letter_code
_entity_poly.pdbx_strand_id
1 'polypeptide(L)'
;MAMYRFFVPVLPLIYILLAAGFHITRNSAQRLKNKSFVIIFILLALTGTVLQSTPLEKVLFHNPGITHGQYQGVCTERWHSNRLTLIGKFFNEYKKSDDESIATGAIGAISYYSGLKVYDIYGLVDPVIATMQFDDLGKGFPGHEKIDLLYTLSKQPTYFIFNREFTDEPCDYPSYSPEVNQVLQEKYVLVSIWLKDGKNNEAGYFNFLELKEKN
;
A
#
# COMPACT_ATOMS: atom_id res chain seq x y z
N MET A 1 1.53 -1.63 -3.08
CA MET A 1 2.70 -2.51 -3.32
C MET A 1 3.21 -2.27 -4.73
N ALA A 2 4.48 -1.93 -4.85
CA ALA A 2 5.30 -1.96 -6.06
C ALA A 2 5.02 -3.18 -7.00
N MET A 3 4.18 -2.99 -8.03
CA MET A 3 3.79 -4.03 -9.02
C MET A 3 4.95 -4.52 -9.92
N TYR A 4 6.16 -3.96 -9.82
CA TYR A 4 7.31 -4.34 -10.66
C TYR A 4 7.72 -5.80 -10.49
N ARG A 5 7.40 -6.43 -9.34
CA ARG A 5 7.69 -7.85 -9.09
C ARG A 5 6.98 -8.78 -10.08
N PHE A 6 5.86 -8.35 -10.67
CA PHE A 6 5.14 -9.14 -11.68
C PHE A 6 5.77 -9.06 -13.07
N PHE A 7 6.67 -8.11 -13.32
CA PHE A 7 7.45 -8.03 -14.56
C PHE A 7 8.72 -8.88 -14.52
N VAL A 8 9.23 -9.22 -13.32
CA VAL A 8 10.45 -10.04 -13.16
C VAL A 8 10.33 -11.39 -13.90
N PRO A 9 9.20 -12.13 -13.85
CA PRO A 9 9.04 -13.37 -14.63
C PRO A 9 9.02 -13.17 -16.17
N VAL A 10 8.74 -11.96 -16.66
CA VAL A 10 8.67 -11.66 -18.10
C VAL A 10 10.03 -11.25 -18.67
N LEU A 11 10.97 -10.81 -17.82
CA LEU A 11 12.31 -10.38 -18.23
C LEU A 11 13.08 -11.43 -19.05
N PRO A 12 13.08 -12.75 -18.71
CA PRO A 12 13.77 -13.75 -19.53
C PRO A 12 13.26 -13.80 -20.97
N LEU A 13 11.95 -13.70 -21.20
CA LEU A 13 11.35 -13.67 -22.53
C LEU A 13 11.78 -12.42 -23.31
N ILE A 14 11.77 -11.26 -22.65
CA ILE A 14 12.25 -10.00 -23.24
C ILE A 14 13.72 -10.12 -23.65
N TYR A 15 14.58 -10.69 -22.80
CA TYR A 15 15.99 -10.90 -23.13
C TYR A 15 16.21 -11.88 -24.29
N ILE A 16 15.42 -12.95 -24.37
CA ILE A 16 15.46 -13.89 -25.51
C ILE A 16 15.06 -13.17 -26.81
N LEU A 17 14.00 -12.36 -26.79
CA LEU A 17 13.56 -11.60 -27.96
C LEU A 17 14.60 -10.56 -28.40
N LEU A 18 15.23 -9.87 -27.45
CA LEU A 18 16.32 -8.94 -27.73
C LEU A 18 17.55 -9.66 -28.33
N ALA A 19 17.94 -10.81 -27.77
CA ALA A 19 19.06 -11.60 -28.28
C ALA A 19 18.78 -12.16 -29.68
N ALA A 20 17.56 -12.66 -29.93
CA ALA A 20 17.13 -13.13 -31.24
C ALA A 20 17.14 -11.98 -32.26
N GLY A 21 16.61 -10.81 -31.90
CA GLY A 21 16.67 -9.61 -32.73
C GLY A 21 18.10 -9.19 -33.07
N PHE A 22 19.01 -9.21 -32.08
CA PHE A 22 20.42 -8.92 -32.28
C PHE A 22 21.11 -9.95 -33.21
N HIS A 23 20.79 -11.23 -33.06
CA HIS A 23 21.33 -12.30 -33.91
C HIS A 23 20.91 -12.13 -35.39
N ILE A 24 19.61 -11.88 -35.63
CA ILE A 24 19.05 -11.68 -36.98
C ILE A 24 19.68 -10.46 -37.66
N THR A 25 19.81 -9.36 -36.92
CA THR A 25 20.39 -8.10 -37.44
C THR A 25 21.90 -8.20 -37.69
N ARG A 26 22.62 -9.00 -36.89
CA ARG A 26 24.05 -9.28 -37.09
C ARG A 26 24.29 -10.11 -38.35
N ASN A 27 23.47 -11.13 -38.63
CA ASN A 27 23.77 -12.12 -39.68
C ASN A 27 23.12 -11.82 -41.05
N SER A 28 22.24 -10.82 -41.16
CA SER A 28 21.59 -10.49 -42.44
C SER A 28 22.40 -9.50 -43.28
N ALA A 29 22.82 -9.92 -44.48
CA ALA A 29 23.70 -9.16 -45.38
C ALA A 29 23.05 -7.95 -46.10
N GLN A 30 21.73 -7.73 -46.01
CA GLN A 30 21.00 -6.60 -46.66
C GLN A 30 21.04 -5.29 -45.85
N ARG A 31 22.25 -4.92 -45.41
CA ARG A 31 22.57 -4.36 -44.07
C ARG A 31 22.44 -2.85 -43.83
N LEU A 32 21.80 -2.05 -44.70
CA LEU A 32 21.71 -0.58 -44.51
C LEU A 32 20.28 -0.05 -44.33
N LYS A 33 19.26 -0.59 -45.03
CA LYS A 33 17.88 -0.08 -44.91
C LYS A 33 17.20 -0.42 -43.58
N ASN A 34 17.56 -1.54 -42.94
CA ASN A 34 16.90 -1.99 -41.70
C ASN A 34 17.57 -1.48 -40.42
N LYS A 35 18.79 -0.92 -40.48
CA LYS A 35 19.47 -0.37 -39.30
C LYS A 35 18.74 0.84 -38.75
N SER A 36 18.25 1.73 -39.62
CA SER A 36 17.47 2.89 -39.21
C SER A 36 16.19 2.49 -38.48
N PHE A 37 15.48 1.46 -38.96
CA PHE A 37 14.29 0.93 -38.27
C PHE A 37 14.61 0.37 -36.89
N VAL A 38 15.68 -0.42 -36.74
CA VAL A 38 16.12 -0.96 -35.45
C VAL A 38 16.50 0.16 -34.49
N ILE A 39 17.26 1.16 -34.96
CA ILE A 39 17.62 2.34 -34.16
C ILE A 39 16.37 3.11 -33.74
N ILE A 40 15.42 3.35 -34.64
CA ILE A 40 14.14 4.01 -34.32
C ILE A 40 13.36 3.21 -33.27
N PHE A 41 13.27 1.88 -33.39
CA PHE A 41 12.59 1.04 -32.40
C PHE A 41 13.27 1.08 -31.03
N ILE A 42 14.61 1.03 -30.98
CA ILE A 42 15.37 1.17 -29.74
C ILE A 42 15.15 2.54 -29.13
N LEU A 43 15.21 3.61 -29.93
CA LEU A 43 14.96 4.98 -29.46
C LEU A 43 13.52 5.14 -28.95
N LEU A 44 12.52 4.57 -29.63
CA LEU A 44 11.13 4.57 -29.19
C LEU A 44 10.95 3.81 -27.86
N ALA A 45 11.57 2.64 -27.72
CA ALA A 45 11.52 1.85 -26.49
C ALA A 45 12.19 2.56 -25.32
N LEU A 46 13.38 3.14 -25.54
CA LEU A 46 14.08 3.96 -24.54
C LEU A 46 13.26 5.20 -24.18
N THR A 47 12.71 5.89 -25.18
CA THR A 47 11.87 7.09 -24.95
C THR A 47 10.63 6.73 -24.15
N GLY A 48 9.91 5.67 -24.51
CA GLY A 48 8.75 5.20 -23.75
C GLY A 48 9.09 4.85 -22.30
N THR A 49 10.22 4.18 -22.09
CA THR A 49 10.70 3.81 -20.74
C THR A 49 11.07 5.04 -19.91
N VAL A 50 11.85 5.95 -20.48
CA VAL A 50 12.30 7.18 -19.79
C VAL A 50 11.12 8.08 -19.48
N LEU A 51 10.19 8.26 -20.43
CA LEU A 51 9.01 9.10 -20.22
C LEU A 51 8.16 8.60 -19.05
N GLN A 52 7.93 7.29 -18.91
CA GLN A 52 7.13 6.69 -17.83
C GLN A 52 7.89 6.50 -16.50
N SER A 53 9.22 6.56 -16.52
CA SER A 53 10.05 6.34 -15.32
C SER A 53 10.61 7.62 -14.71
N THR A 54 10.21 8.79 -15.23
CA THR A 54 10.69 10.11 -14.79
C THR A 54 9.53 11.06 -14.51
N PRO A 55 9.77 12.21 -13.84
CA PRO A 55 8.75 13.23 -13.65
C PRO A 55 8.10 13.76 -14.94
N LEU A 56 8.69 13.50 -16.12
CA LEU A 56 8.18 13.94 -17.41
C LEU A 56 6.82 13.34 -17.75
N GLU A 57 6.46 12.18 -17.16
CA GLU A 57 5.15 11.57 -17.39
C GLU A 57 3.98 12.51 -17.05
N LYS A 58 4.17 13.40 -16.06
CA LYS A 58 3.15 14.37 -15.61
C LYS A 58 2.74 15.36 -16.70
N VAL A 59 3.63 15.59 -17.67
CA VAL A 59 3.41 16.54 -18.76
C VAL A 59 2.56 15.91 -19.87
N LEU A 60 2.66 14.59 -20.05
CA LEU A 60 2.10 13.88 -21.21
C LEU A 60 0.91 12.99 -20.87
N PHE A 61 0.83 12.49 -19.65
CA PHE A 61 -0.19 11.54 -19.23
C PHE A 61 -1.06 12.14 -18.13
N HIS A 62 -2.35 11.81 -18.19
CA HIS A 62 -3.30 12.14 -17.13
C HIS A 62 -2.90 11.45 -15.83
N ASN A 63 -3.02 12.14 -14.69
CA ASN A 63 -2.78 11.58 -13.35
C ASN A 63 -4.01 10.79 -12.90
N PRO A 64 -4.02 9.45 -12.94
CA PRO A 64 -5.08 8.66 -12.33
C PRO A 64 -5.03 8.81 -10.81
N GLY A 65 -6.18 8.69 -10.15
CA GLY A 65 -6.25 8.76 -8.67
C GLY A 65 -5.44 7.67 -7.95
N ILE A 66 -5.13 6.54 -8.63
CA ILE A 66 -4.32 5.45 -8.10
C ILE A 66 -3.37 4.98 -9.20
N THR A 67 -2.06 5.07 -8.96
CA THR A 67 -1.03 4.57 -9.88
C THR A 67 -0.06 3.64 -9.17
N HIS A 68 0.29 2.56 -9.87
CA HIS A 68 1.39 1.69 -9.51
C HIS A 68 2.28 1.53 -10.75
N GLY A 69 3.59 1.32 -10.58
CA GLY A 69 4.47 1.02 -11.72
C GLY A 69 5.13 2.22 -12.40
N GLN A 70 4.45 3.36 -12.46
CA GLN A 70 4.94 4.63 -13.03
C GLN A 70 5.72 5.47 -12.01
N TYR A 71 6.46 6.50 -12.44
CA TYR A 71 7.26 7.33 -11.54
C TYR A 71 6.45 7.87 -10.34
N GLN A 72 5.26 8.43 -10.59
CA GLN A 72 4.35 8.89 -9.56
C GLN A 72 3.88 7.75 -8.67
N GLY A 73 3.53 6.60 -9.25
CA GLY A 73 3.15 5.42 -8.48
C GLY A 73 4.27 4.96 -7.55
N VAL A 74 5.54 4.98 -8.01
CA VAL A 74 6.72 4.72 -7.17
C VAL A 74 6.79 5.73 -6.02
N CYS A 75 6.61 7.02 -6.31
CA CYS A 75 6.64 8.09 -5.30
C CYS A 75 5.53 7.91 -4.26
N THR A 76 4.29 7.63 -4.68
CA THR A 76 3.15 7.38 -3.80
C THR A 76 3.37 6.15 -2.94
N GLU A 77 3.89 5.05 -3.51
CA GLU A 77 4.23 3.84 -2.76
C GLU A 77 5.33 4.07 -1.73
N ARG A 78 6.38 4.85 -2.08
CA ARG A 78 7.43 5.26 -1.14
C ARG A 78 6.87 6.12 -0.03
N TRP A 79 6.02 7.08 -0.37
CA TRP A 79 5.34 7.94 0.59
C TRP A 79 4.51 7.13 1.59
N HIS A 80 3.65 6.22 1.11
CA HIS A 80 2.89 5.31 1.97
C HIS A 80 3.80 4.43 2.83
N SER A 81 4.87 3.86 2.24
CA SER A 81 5.80 3.00 2.96
C SER A 81 6.53 3.74 4.08
N ASN A 82 6.95 4.98 3.84
CA ASN A 82 7.58 5.83 4.84
C ASN A 82 6.64 6.11 6.00
N ARG A 83 5.39 6.51 5.71
CA ARG A 83 4.40 6.81 6.75
C ARG A 83 4.03 5.59 7.57
N LEU A 84 3.76 4.46 6.93
CA LEU A 84 3.44 3.22 7.63
C LEU A 84 4.61 2.71 8.47
N THR A 85 5.85 2.95 8.03
CA THR A 85 7.06 2.68 8.82
C THR A 85 7.12 3.58 10.06
N LEU A 86 6.83 4.87 9.91
CA LEU A 86 6.78 5.81 11.04
C LEU A 86 5.72 5.37 12.06
N ILE A 87 4.49 5.07 11.61
CA ILE A 87 3.39 4.61 12.47
C ILE A 87 3.78 3.31 13.19
N GLY A 88 4.37 2.34 12.47
CA GLY A 88 4.84 1.11 13.08
C GLY A 88 5.90 1.35 14.17
N LYS A 89 6.89 2.20 13.90
CA LYS A 89 7.91 2.57 14.89
C LYS A 89 7.34 3.32 16.09
N PHE A 90 6.40 4.24 15.84
CA PHE A 90 5.66 4.92 16.90
C PHE A 90 5.02 3.90 17.85
N PHE A 91 4.30 2.89 17.33
CA PHE A 91 3.70 1.86 18.18
C PHE A 91 4.71 0.96 18.89
N ASN A 92 5.92 0.77 18.33
CA ASN A 92 6.98 0.05 19.02
C ASN A 92 7.46 0.78 20.28
N GLU A 93 7.49 2.11 20.23
CA GLU A 93 7.87 2.97 21.36
C GLU A 93 6.69 3.24 22.31
N TYR A 94 5.46 3.27 21.76
CA TYR A 94 4.25 3.61 22.49
C TYR A 94 3.68 2.44 23.31
N LYS A 95 3.89 1.20 22.85
CA LYS A 95 3.40 0.00 23.54
C LYS A 95 3.96 -0.08 24.96
N LYS A 96 3.10 -0.48 25.90
CA LYS A 96 3.41 -0.66 27.32
C LYS A 96 3.91 -2.07 27.60
N SER A 97 3.57 -3.04 26.74
CA SER A 97 3.93 -4.45 26.91
C SER A 97 3.93 -5.21 25.58
N ASP A 98 4.64 -6.35 25.53
CA ASP A 98 4.75 -7.19 24.35
C ASP A 98 3.50 -8.05 24.07
N ASP A 99 2.55 -8.13 25.01
CA ASP A 99 1.26 -8.80 24.82
C ASP A 99 0.20 -7.91 24.16
N GLU A 100 0.49 -6.64 23.98
CA GLU A 100 -0.40 -5.70 23.30
C GLU A 100 -0.55 -6.04 21.81
N SER A 101 -1.68 -5.63 21.25
CA SER A 101 -2.06 -6.00 19.89
C SER A 101 -2.73 -4.85 19.15
N ILE A 102 -2.73 -4.93 17.82
CA ILE A 102 -3.23 -3.86 16.95
C ILE A 102 -4.09 -4.42 15.82
N ALA A 103 -5.28 -3.86 15.65
CA ALA A 103 -6.14 -4.10 14.50
C ALA A 103 -5.90 -3.02 13.44
N THR A 104 -5.61 -3.43 12.20
CA THR A 104 -5.39 -2.49 11.08
C THR A 104 -5.55 -3.18 9.73
N GLY A 105 -5.92 -2.41 8.71
CA GLY A 105 -5.88 -2.87 7.32
C GLY A 105 -4.51 -2.75 6.64
N ALA A 106 -3.56 -2.02 7.24
CA ALA A 106 -2.21 -1.84 6.69
C ALA A 106 -1.18 -2.71 7.42
N ILE A 107 -1.37 -4.02 7.32
CA ILE A 107 -0.62 -5.00 8.12
C ILE A 107 0.85 -5.15 7.74
N GLY A 108 1.33 -4.59 6.62
CA GLY A 108 2.71 -4.78 6.17
C GLY A 108 3.74 -4.10 7.09
N ALA A 109 4.06 -2.84 6.79
CA ALA A 109 5.09 -2.10 7.55
C ALA A 109 4.70 -1.90 9.02
N ILE A 110 3.41 -1.70 9.33
CA ILE A 110 2.95 -1.52 10.72
C ILE A 110 3.24 -2.77 11.55
N SER A 111 2.90 -3.98 11.06
CA SER A 111 3.22 -5.22 11.79
C SER A 111 4.72 -5.39 11.99
N TYR A 112 5.49 -5.21 10.92
CA TYR A 112 6.94 -5.42 10.95
C TYR A 112 7.64 -4.49 11.94
N TYR A 113 7.32 -3.20 11.93
CA TYR A 113 8.03 -2.22 12.76
C TYR A 113 7.46 -2.06 14.17
N SER A 114 6.17 -2.34 14.41
CA SER A 114 5.59 -2.24 15.77
C SER A 114 6.02 -3.38 16.68
N GLY A 115 6.22 -4.58 16.13
CA GLY A 115 6.41 -5.78 16.93
C GLY A 115 5.17 -6.15 17.78
N LEU A 116 4.00 -5.61 17.44
CA LEU A 116 2.72 -5.96 18.06
C LEU A 116 2.10 -7.16 17.36
N LYS A 117 1.27 -7.93 18.08
CA LYS A 117 0.37 -8.89 17.45
C LYS A 117 -0.64 -8.14 16.59
N VAL A 118 -0.76 -8.49 15.30
CA VAL A 118 -1.66 -7.80 14.36
C VAL A 118 -2.91 -8.61 14.07
N TYR A 119 -4.06 -7.94 14.13
CA TYR A 119 -5.34 -8.43 13.60
C TYR A 119 -5.65 -7.70 12.30
N ASP A 120 -5.75 -8.46 11.22
CA ASP A 120 -6.01 -7.93 9.89
C ASP A 120 -7.51 -7.78 9.65
N ILE A 121 -7.95 -6.55 9.40
CA ILE A 121 -9.38 -6.26 9.19
C ILE A 121 -9.88 -6.63 7.78
N TYR A 122 -8.98 -6.91 6.84
CA TYR A 122 -9.31 -7.21 5.44
C TYR A 122 -9.15 -8.69 5.06
N GLY A 123 -8.70 -9.54 5.99
CA GLY A 123 -8.58 -10.98 5.75
C GLY A 123 -7.50 -11.38 4.73
N LEU A 124 -6.44 -10.59 4.56
CA LEU A 124 -5.21 -11.00 3.87
C LEU A 124 -4.49 -12.12 4.65
N VAL A 125 -4.50 -12.05 5.98
CA VAL A 125 -3.89 -13.07 6.86
C VAL A 125 -4.82 -13.65 7.92
N ASP A 126 -6.06 -13.15 8.04
CA ASP A 126 -7.08 -13.76 8.92
C ASP A 126 -7.94 -14.77 8.12
N PRO A 127 -7.88 -16.08 8.44
CA PRO A 127 -8.57 -17.12 7.66
C PRO A 127 -10.09 -17.08 7.83
N VAL A 128 -10.61 -16.54 8.93
CA VAL A 128 -12.05 -16.42 9.16
C VAL A 128 -12.59 -15.39 8.18
N ILE A 129 -12.00 -14.18 8.14
CA ILE A 129 -12.41 -13.13 7.19
C ILE A 129 -12.12 -13.55 5.74
N ALA A 130 -10.98 -14.18 5.46
CA ALA A 130 -10.60 -14.62 4.12
C ALA A 130 -11.64 -15.55 3.48
N THR A 131 -12.26 -16.42 4.29
CA THR A 131 -13.20 -17.45 3.81
C THR A 131 -14.68 -17.05 3.92
N MET A 132 -14.99 -15.95 4.60
CA MET A 132 -16.34 -15.39 4.64
C MET A 132 -16.85 -15.09 3.22
N GLN A 133 -18.14 -15.38 3.03
CA GLN A 133 -18.89 -15.05 1.83
C GLN A 133 -19.58 -13.71 2.03
N PHE A 134 -19.47 -12.85 1.02
CA PHE A 134 -20.14 -11.56 0.96
C PHE A 134 -20.86 -11.48 -0.38
N ASP A 135 -22.15 -11.16 -0.36
CA ASP A 135 -23.00 -11.15 -1.56
C ASP A 135 -22.59 -10.06 -2.57
N ASP A 136 -21.89 -9.03 -2.10
CA ASP A 136 -21.54 -7.84 -2.87
C ASP A 136 -20.06 -7.77 -3.29
N LEU A 137 -19.34 -8.90 -3.28
CA LEU A 137 -17.95 -8.94 -3.76
C LEU A 137 -17.83 -8.48 -5.22
N GLY A 138 -16.84 -7.64 -5.50
CA GLY A 138 -16.57 -7.04 -6.80
C GLY A 138 -17.32 -5.74 -7.07
N LYS A 139 -18.11 -5.23 -6.12
CA LYS A 139 -18.85 -3.96 -6.25
C LYS A 139 -18.16 -2.79 -5.54
N GLY A 140 -17.26 -3.07 -4.59
CA GLY A 140 -16.57 -2.09 -3.78
C GLY A 140 -15.12 -1.84 -4.22
N PHE A 141 -14.33 -1.27 -3.30
CA PHE A 141 -12.92 -1.00 -3.55
C PHE A 141 -12.10 -2.30 -3.48
N PRO A 142 -11.41 -2.71 -4.56
CA PRO A 142 -10.71 -3.99 -4.58
C PRO A 142 -9.79 -4.20 -3.38
N GLY A 143 -9.92 -5.36 -2.74
CA GLY A 143 -9.14 -5.73 -1.55
C GLY A 143 -9.61 -5.08 -0.24
N HIS A 144 -10.71 -4.31 -0.24
CA HIS A 144 -11.28 -3.67 0.94
C HIS A 144 -12.76 -4.03 1.15
N GLU A 145 -13.23 -5.09 0.48
CA GLU A 145 -14.64 -5.50 0.48
C GLU A 145 -14.97 -6.53 1.57
N LYS A 146 -13.97 -7.35 1.96
CA LYS A 146 -14.13 -8.32 3.05
C LYS A 146 -13.75 -7.66 4.37
N ILE A 147 -14.73 -7.34 5.20
CA ILE A 147 -14.51 -6.75 6.51
C ILE A 147 -15.52 -7.33 7.50
N ASP A 148 -15.04 -7.79 8.66
CA ASP A 148 -15.88 -8.05 9.83
C ASP A 148 -15.26 -7.38 11.07
N LEU A 149 -15.73 -6.16 11.35
CA LEU A 149 -15.24 -5.37 12.47
C LEU A 149 -15.73 -5.93 13.82
N LEU A 150 -16.92 -6.52 13.90
CA LEU A 150 -17.41 -7.09 15.16
C LEU A 150 -16.57 -8.31 15.55
N TYR A 151 -16.28 -9.19 14.59
CA TYR A 151 -15.34 -10.30 14.80
C TYR A 151 -13.95 -9.79 15.20
N THR A 152 -13.41 -8.80 14.50
CA THR A 152 -12.09 -8.24 14.82
C THR A 152 -12.07 -7.65 16.24
N LEU A 153 -13.05 -6.82 16.59
CA LEU A 153 -13.15 -6.15 17.88
C LEU A 153 -13.44 -7.15 19.02
N SER A 154 -14.05 -8.30 18.73
CA SER A 154 -14.23 -9.38 19.71
C SER A 154 -12.90 -9.95 20.21
N LYS A 155 -11.82 -9.82 19.44
CA LYS A 155 -10.46 -10.18 19.84
C LYS A 155 -9.82 -9.17 20.81
N GLN A 156 -10.50 -8.06 21.06
CA GLN A 156 -10.07 -6.97 21.95
C GLN A 156 -8.62 -6.51 21.65
N PRO A 157 -8.33 -6.07 20.42
CA PRO A 157 -7.04 -5.44 20.13
C PRO A 157 -6.79 -4.28 21.09
N THR A 158 -5.54 -4.11 21.55
CA THR A 158 -5.18 -2.96 22.38
C THR A 158 -5.35 -1.66 21.61
N TYR A 159 -4.98 -1.66 20.32
CA TYR A 159 -5.07 -0.51 19.44
C TYR A 159 -5.89 -0.84 18.19
N PHE A 160 -6.68 0.11 17.69
CA PHE A 160 -7.37 -0.03 16.41
C PHE A 160 -7.11 1.20 15.54
N ILE A 161 -6.44 0.97 14.40
CA ILE A 161 -6.16 1.99 13.39
C ILE A 161 -7.29 1.97 12.35
N PHE A 162 -8.19 2.93 12.46
CA PHE A 162 -9.28 3.15 11.51
C PHE A 162 -8.89 4.07 10.34
N ASN A 163 -7.85 4.88 10.53
CA ASN A 163 -7.31 5.78 9.51
C ASN A 163 -5.78 5.83 9.58
N ARG A 164 -5.13 6.04 8.43
CA ARG A 164 -3.67 6.14 8.28
C ARG A 164 -3.22 7.54 7.87
N GLU A 165 -4.18 8.44 7.66
CA GLU A 165 -3.94 9.82 7.31
C GLU A 165 -3.61 10.65 8.55
N PHE A 166 -2.74 11.64 8.35
CA PHE A 166 -2.52 12.69 9.32
C PHE A 166 -3.50 13.83 9.05
N THR A 167 -4.10 14.36 10.12
CA THR A 167 -5.06 15.46 10.05
C THR A 167 -4.50 16.71 10.72
N ASP A 168 -4.91 17.89 10.27
CA ASP A 168 -4.47 19.14 10.90
C ASP A 168 -5.02 19.31 12.33
N GLU A 169 -6.19 18.74 12.59
CA GLU A 169 -6.87 18.72 13.89
C GLU A 169 -7.20 17.29 14.32
N PRO A 170 -7.37 17.00 15.62
CA PRO A 170 -7.91 15.73 16.10
C PRO A 170 -9.24 15.41 15.42
N CYS A 171 -9.47 14.15 15.04
CA CYS A 171 -10.73 13.75 14.42
C CYS A 171 -11.75 13.29 15.46
N ASP A 172 -13.00 13.11 15.03
CA ASP A 172 -14.04 12.42 15.81
C ASP A 172 -13.90 10.89 15.69
N TYR A 173 -14.73 10.16 16.45
CA TYR A 173 -14.83 8.71 16.31
C TYR A 173 -15.19 8.31 14.86
N PRO A 174 -14.65 7.19 14.35
CA PRO A 174 -15.06 6.68 13.05
C PRO A 174 -16.53 6.25 13.09
N SER A 175 -17.21 6.44 11.96
CA SER A 175 -18.62 6.07 11.81
C SER A 175 -18.75 4.76 11.02
N TYR A 176 -19.26 3.74 11.70
CA TYR A 176 -19.59 2.41 11.15
C TYR A 176 -21.07 2.09 11.41
N SER A 177 -21.45 0.79 11.37
CA SER A 177 -22.79 0.37 11.77
C SER A 177 -23.05 0.68 13.25
N PRO A 178 -24.32 0.83 13.67
CA PRO A 178 -24.66 1.13 15.07
C PRO A 178 -24.02 0.18 16.09
N GLU A 179 -23.96 -1.12 15.78
CA GLU A 179 -23.40 -2.15 16.65
C GLU A 179 -21.88 -1.98 16.82
N VAL A 180 -21.17 -1.67 15.74
CA VAL A 180 -19.74 -1.40 15.79
C VAL A 180 -19.48 -0.11 16.57
N ASN A 181 -20.23 0.96 16.29
CA ASN A 181 -20.08 2.24 16.98
C ASN A 181 -20.29 2.10 18.50
N GLN A 182 -21.30 1.32 18.91
CA GLN A 182 -21.54 1.01 20.31
C GLN A 182 -20.32 0.35 20.96
N VAL A 183 -19.77 -0.71 20.35
CA VAL A 183 -18.57 -1.39 20.88
C VAL A 183 -17.37 -0.44 20.98
N LEU A 184 -17.16 0.39 19.96
CA LEU A 184 -16.05 1.35 19.95
C LEU A 184 -16.19 2.38 21.07
N GLN A 185 -17.37 2.98 21.26
CA GLN A 185 -17.60 3.99 22.28
C GLN A 185 -17.59 3.41 23.70
N GLU A 186 -18.09 2.18 23.87
CA GLU A 186 -18.08 1.50 25.16
C GLU A 186 -16.66 1.10 25.58
N LYS A 187 -15.88 0.49 24.68
CA LYS A 187 -14.63 -0.17 25.03
C LYS A 187 -13.36 0.59 24.69
N TYR A 188 -13.40 1.56 23.79
CA TYR A 188 -12.19 2.27 23.34
C TYR A 188 -12.27 3.75 23.66
N VAL A 189 -11.10 4.38 23.76
CA VAL A 189 -10.92 5.83 23.77
C VAL A 189 -10.25 6.26 22.50
N LEU A 190 -10.66 7.41 21.97
CA LEU A 190 -10.01 8.05 20.83
C LEU A 190 -8.75 8.78 21.29
N VAL A 191 -7.64 8.45 20.65
CA VAL A 191 -6.32 9.00 20.91
C VAL A 191 -5.83 9.70 19.66
N SER A 192 -5.34 10.94 19.84
CA SER A 192 -4.83 11.77 18.76
C SER A 192 -3.44 12.28 19.15
N ILE A 193 -2.43 11.89 18.37
CA ILE A 193 -1.02 12.21 18.66
C ILE A 193 -0.41 12.88 17.44
N TRP A 194 0.25 14.02 17.66
CA TRP A 194 0.96 14.73 16.60
C TRP A 194 2.22 13.96 16.19
N LEU A 195 2.28 13.49 14.95
CA LEU A 195 3.46 12.83 14.37
C LEU A 195 4.10 13.72 13.31
N LYS A 196 5.41 13.56 13.13
CA LYS A 196 6.20 14.23 12.08
C LYS A 196 6.87 13.18 11.22
N ASP A 197 6.50 13.08 9.95
CA ASP A 197 7.18 12.26 8.96
C ASP A 197 8.23 13.10 8.22
N GLY A 198 9.45 13.07 8.75
CA GLY A 198 10.58 13.77 8.13
C GLY A 198 10.97 13.25 6.74
N LYS A 199 10.61 12.01 6.39
CA LYS A 199 10.90 11.48 5.03
C LYS A 199 9.91 12.00 4.00
N ASN A 200 8.67 12.19 4.40
CA ASN A 200 7.62 12.73 3.54
C ASN A 200 7.47 14.26 3.67
N ASN A 201 8.17 14.89 4.62
CA ASN A 201 8.07 16.31 4.96
C ASN A 201 6.62 16.74 5.27
N GLU A 202 5.95 15.93 6.09
CA GLU A 202 4.58 16.16 6.54
C GLU A 202 4.46 15.97 8.05
N ALA A 203 3.42 16.53 8.63
CA ALA A 203 3.10 16.37 10.03
C ALA A 203 1.59 16.53 10.23
N GLY A 204 1.07 15.94 11.31
CA GLY A 204 -0.33 16.09 11.69
C GLY A 204 -0.71 15.12 12.79
N TYR A 205 -1.96 15.20 13.24
CA TYR A 205 -2.53 14.27 14.17
C TYR A 205 -2.75 12.91 13.51
N PHE A 206 -2.12 11.90 14.09
CA PHE A 206 -2.45 10.51 13.86
C PHE A 206 -3.50 10.07 14.87
N ASN A 207 -4.60 9.54 14.36
CA ASN A 207 -5.77 9.19 15.16
C ASN A 207 -5.99 7.67 15.17
N PHE A 208 -6.14 7.11 16.36
CA PHE A 208 -6.40 5.69 16.57
C PHE A 208 -7.23 5.48 17.83
N LEU A 209 -7.78 4.29 17.99
CA LEU A 209 -8.54 3.92 19.17
C LEU A 209 -7.66 3.05 20.09
N GLU A 210 -7.66 3.33 21.39
CA GLU A 210 -6.99 2.54 22.42
C GLU A 210 -8.03 1.89 23.33
N LEU A 211 -7.87 0.61 23.66
CA LEU A 211 -8.77 -0.13 24.53
C LEU A 211 -8.73 0.48 25.95
N LYS A 212 -9.89 0.81 26.52
CA LYS A 212 -10.02 1.17 27.94
C LYS A 212 -9.52 -0.02 28.76
N GLU A 213 -8.77 0.23 29.83
CA GLU A 213 -8.12 -0.80 30.65
C GLU A 213 -8.98 -2.07 30.79
N LYS A 214 -8.36 -3.25 30.60
CA LYS A 214 -9.03 -4.54 30.76
C LYS A 214 -9.54 -4.66 32.20
N ASN A 215 -10.82 -4.40 32.43
CA ASN A 215 -11.51 -4.75 33.67
C ASN A 215 -11.39 -6.25 33.95
#